data_AF-A0A2D9Y3J2-F1
#
_entry.id   AF-A0A2D9Y3J2-F1
#
_cell.length_a   1.000
_cell.length_b   1.000
_cell.length_c   1.000
_cell.angle_alpha   90.00
_cell.angle_beta   90.00
_cell.angle_gamma   90.00
#
_symmetry.space_group_name_H-M   'P 1'
#
loop_
_entity.id
_entity.type
_entity.pdbx_description
1 polymer ?
#
loop_
_entity_poly.entity_id
_entity_poly.type
_entity_poly.pdbx_seq_one_letter_code
_entity_poly.pdbx_strand_id
1 'polypeptide(L)'
;MKNLSILALIVLLSSCNTSNKKTSEEPTTKEDTLNTIPVEPDGGIGDGAFSLEKQFLQNIESAHKKPAFLDHKMITFDAVINFNGKTILDAKITMLTNSSKIRIDKKDGTKLIYNGDKVMLCPKEASDKRARFDMFTWSYFFALPYKLSDPGTALEVKQDRSLDGENYATAKLTFDKGTGDAPDDWYIVYVNPENNVVTAAAYIVTYGSGDDISKAESDPHMIVYKDYALIDNIPISTQWDFYSWTDDKGKTEKLGEAMISDVVFLEENATLFEEPDDYKEITLK
;
A
#
# COMPACT_ATOMS: atom_id res chain seq x y z
N MET A 1 -80.55 -39.09 2.81
CA MET A 1 -81.18 -39.17 1.48
C MET A 1 -80.09 -39.23 0.44
N LYS A 2 -80.08 -40.35 -0.29
CA LYS A 2 -79.60 -40.62 -1.66
C LYS A 2 -78.15 -40.23 -2.00
N ASN A 3 -77.23 -41.20 -1.99
CA ASN A 3 -76.97 -42.28 -2.98
C ASN A 3 -76.11 -41.75 -4.14
N LEU A 4 -74.86 -42.18 -4.32
CA LEU A 4 -74.38 -43.53 -4.68
C LEU A 4 -74.68 -43.88 -6.14
N SER A 5 -73.62 -44.05 -6.94
CA SER A 5 -73.49 -44.87 -8.16
C SER A 5 -72.06 -44.69 -8.70
N ILE A 6 -71.25 -45.65 -9.16
CA ILE A 6 -71.32 -47.09 -9.53
C ILE A 6 -69.82 -47.50 -9.66
N LEU A 7 -69.33 -48.58 -8.99
CA LEU A 7 -68.98 -49.91 -9.54
C LEU A 7 -68.21 -49.86 -10.90
N ALA A 8 -67.19 -50.64 -11.26
CA ALA A 8 -66.59 -51.91 -10.83
C ALA A 8 -65.30 -52.06 -11.70
N LEU A 9 -64.18 -52.62 -11.24
CA LEU A 9 -63.76 -54.03 -11.37
C LEU A 9 -62.44 -54.16 -12.19
N ILE A 10 -61.69 -55.23 -11.89
CA ILE A 10 -60.60 -55.91 -12.65
C ILE A 10 -59.19 -55.67 -12.04
N VAL A 11 -58.73 -56.51 -11.09
CA VAL A 11 -58.09 -57.87 -11.22
C VAL A 11 -56.64 -57.72 -11.71
N LEU A 12 -55.62 -57.76 -10.84
CA LEU A 12 -54.85 -58.89 -10.25
C LEU A 12 -53.68 -59.40 -11.13
N LEU A 13 -52.66 -59.94 -10.41
CA LEU A 13 -51.49 -60.76 -10.82
C LEU A 13 -50.20 -59.94 -11.06
N SER A 14 -49.03 -60.18 -10.46
CA SER A 14 -48.37 -61.33 -9.82
C SER A 14 -47.16 -60.80 -9.00
N SER A 15 -46.88 -61.17 -7.75
CA SER A 15 -46.09 -62.33 -7.25
C SER A 15 -44.80 -61.89 -6.52
N CYS A 16 -44.50 -62.65 -5.45
CA CYS A 16 -43.41 -62.69 -4.46
C CYS A 16 -42.02 -62.10 -4.86
N ASN A 17 -41.13 -61.67 -3.96
CA ASN A 17 -40.65 -62.39 -2.78
C ASN A 17 -39.77 -61.52 -1.84
N THR A 18 -40.01 -61.65 -0.54
CA THR A 18 -39.08 -61.73 0.62
C THR A 18 -37.87 -60.76 0.79
N SER A 19 -38.05 -59.88 1.79
CA SER A 19 -37.13 -59.33 2.80
C SER A 19 -35.61 -59.22 2.56
N ASN A 20 -35.07 -58.01 2.75
CA ASN A 20 -34.00 -57.78 3.72
C ASN A 20 -33.99 -56.33 4.24
N LYS A 21 -33.61 -56.18 5.52
CA LYS A 21 -33.68 -54.99 6.39
C LYS A 21 -32.33 -54.24 6.44
N LYS A 22 -32.36 -52.91 6.55
CA LYS A 22 -31.53 -51.96 7.39
C LYS A 22 -31.34 -50.62 6.63
N THR A 23 -31.97 -49.49 7.03
CA THR A 23 -31.68 -48.50 8.11
C THR A 23 -30.55 -47.50 7.74
N SER A 24 -30.97 -46.29 7.31
CA SER A 24 -30.67 -44.90 7.77
C SER A 24 -29.63 -44.22 6.85
N GLU A 25 -29.61 -42.92 6.52
CA GLU A 25 -29.96 -41.66 7.20
C GLU A 25 -30.08 -40.51 6.16
N GLU A 26 -30.56 -39.33 6.59
CA GLU A 26 -30.79 -38.07 5.82
C GLU A 26 -29.53 -37.44 5.16
N PRO A 27 -29.69 -36.60 4.11
CA PRO A 27 -28.58 -35.94 3.43
C PRO A 27 -28.21 -34.60 4.08
N THR A 28 -26.94 -34.43 4.44
CA THR A 28 -26.35 -33.14 4.83
C THR A 28 -25.49 -32.55 3.70
N THR A 29 -25.66 -31.24 3.56
CA THR A 29 -24.93 -30.18 2.86
C THR A 29 -23.49 -30.47 2.42
N LYS A 30 -23.16 -30.18 1.16
CA LYS A 30 -21.78 -30.11 0.64
C LYS A 30 -21.24 -28.68 0.74
N GLU A 31 -20.22 -28.48 1.57
CA GLU A 31 -19.28 -27.36 1.48
C GLU A 31 -18.31 -27.60 0.32
N ASP A 32 -18.13 -26.58 -0.51
CA ASP A 32 -17.17 -26.53 -1.61
C ASP A 32 -15.78 -26.25 -1.04
N THR A 33 -14.97 -27.29 -0.90
CA THR A 33 -13.58 -27.18 -0.45
C THR A 33 -12.70 -26.98 -1.68
N LEU A 34 -11.99 -25.85 -1.72
CA LEU A 34 -10.92 -25.54 -2.66
C LEU A 34 -9.98 -26.74 -2.81
N ASN A 35 -10.10 -27.44 -3.93
CA ASN A 35 -9.13 -28.45 -4.34
C ASN A 35 -7.78 -27.78 -4.53
N THR A 36 -6.85 -28.05 -3.63
CA THR A 36 -5.44 -27.70 -3.81
C THR A 36 -4.90 -28.47 -5.02
N ILE A 37 -4.36 -27.73 -5.99
CA ILE A 37 -3.68 -28.33 -7.14
C ILE A 37 -2.35 -28.89 -6.64
N PRO A 38 -2.02 -30.18 -6.85
CA PRO A 38 -0.75 -30.73 -6.43
C PRO A 38 0.40 -30.08 -7.21
N VAL A 39 1.39 -29.55 -6.51
CA VAL A 39 2.71 -29.25 -7.09
C VAL A 39 3.58 -30.50 -7.02
N GLU A 40 4.48 -30.66 -7.99
CA GLU A 40 5.30 -31.87 -8.13
C GLU A 40 6.07 -32.20 -6.83
N PRO A 41 6.00 -33.45 -6.33
CA PRO A 41 6.54 -33.84 -5.03
C PRO A 41 8.07 -33.85 -4.96
N ASP A 42 8.77 -33.68 -6.08
CA ASP A 42 10.23 -33.74 -6.20
C ASP A 42 10.88 -32.41 -6.65
N GLY A 43 10.16 -31.29 -6.53
CA GLY A 43 10.77 -29.96 -6.59
C GLY A 43 11.06 -29.41 -7.98
N GLY A 44 10.61 -30.07 -9.05
CA GLY A 44 10.72 -29.55 -10.43
C GLY A 44 12.17 -29.27 -10.89
N ILE A 45 12.34 -28.99 -12.19
CA ILE A 45 13.66 -28.74 -12.81
C ILE A 45 14.10 -27.26 -12.65
N GLY A 46 13.37 -26.47 -11.87
CA GLY A 46 13.61 -25.02 -11.67
C GLY A 46 13.85 -24.67 -10.21
N ASP A 47 14.26 -23.42 -9.94
CA ASP A 47 14.53 -22.87 -8.59
C ASP A 47 13.29 -22.76 -7.67
N GLY A 48 12.27 -23.61 -7.87
CA GLY A 48 10.95 -23.51 -7.26
C GLY A 48 10.08 -22.41 -7.89
N ALA A 49 8.75 -22.52 -7.72
CA ALA A 49 7.86 -21.42 -8.04
C ALA A 49 8.13 -20.24 -7.10
N PHE A 50 8.16 -19.01 -7.61
CA PHE A 50 8.25 -17.82 -6.76
C PHE A 50 7.09 -17.80 -5.76
N SER A 51 7.35 -17.32 -4.53
CA SER A 51 6.26 -17.04 -3.60
C SER A 51 5.36 -15.94 -4.17
N LEU A 52 4.11 -15.92 -3.74
CA LEU A 52 3.12 -14.94 -4.19
C LEU A 52 3.60 -13.51 -3.93
N GLU A 53 4.22 -13.27 -2.76
CA GLU A 53 4.77 -11.99 -2.34
C GLU A 53 5.92 -11.55 -3.25
N LYS A 54 6.82 -12.48 -3.59
CA LYS A 54 7.96 -12.18 -4.47
C LYS A 54 7.50 -11.85 -5.88
N GLN A 55 6.53 -12.58 -6.41
CA GLN A 55 5.95 -12.26 -7.72
C GLN A 55 5.22 -10.91 -7.70
N PHE A 56 4.43 -10.65 -6.66
CA PHE A 56 3.73 -9.39 -6.48
C PHE A 56 4.69 -8.19 -6.47
N LEU A 57 5.79 -8.28 -5.69
CA LEU A 57 6.84 -7.27 -5.67
C LEU A 57 7.49 -7.08 -7.04
N GLN A 58 7.94 -8.17 -7.69
CA GLN A 58 8.61 -8.08 -9.00
C GLN A 58 7.73 -7.42 -10.06
N ASN A 59 6.43 -7.68 -10.05
CA ASN A 59 5.48 -7.05 -10.95
C ASN A 59 5.40 -5.54 -10.73
N ILE A 60 5.31 -5.09 -9.48
CA ILE A 60 5.29 -3.65 -9.13
C ILE A 60 6.61 -3.00 -9.53
N GLU A 61 7.74 -3.59 -9.16
CA GLU A 61 9.07 -3.04 -9.45
C GLU A 61 9.31 -2.91 -10.97
N SER A 62 8.81 -3.87 -11.75
CA SER A 62 8.87 -3.84 -13.21
C SER A 62 7.97 -2.77 -13.82
N ALA A 63 6.75 -2.61 -13.30
CA ALA A 63 5.81 -1.58 -13.73
C ALA A 63 6.33 -0.17 -13.43
N HIS A 64 6.90 0.01 -12.23
CA HIS A 64 7.47 1.28 -11.77
C HIS A 64 8.89 1.54 -12.28
N LYS A 65 9.50 0.62 -13.03
CA LYS A 65 10.88 0.78 -13.55
C LYS A 65 11.91 1.01 -12.45
N LYS A 66 11.77 0.34 -11.30
CA LYS A 66 12.64 0.53 -10.13
C LYS A 66 14.14 0.47 -10.45
N PRO A 67 14.67 -0.45 -11.28
CA PRO A 67 16.09 -0.43 -11.64
C PRO A 67 16.52 0.86 -12.34
N ALA A 68 15.69 1.40 -13.25
CA ALA A 68 15.99 2.67 -13.93
C ALA A 68 15.89 3.86 -12.96
N PHE A 69 14.90 3.86 -12.07
CA PHE A 69 14.79 4.87 -11.01
C PHE A 69 16.03 4.90 -10.11
N LEU A 70 16.54 3.74 -9.72
CA LEU A 70 17.73 3.62 -8.86
C LEU A 70 19.06 3.83 -9.60
N ASP A 71 19.06 3.85 -10.94
CA ASP A 71 20.24 4.18 -11.74
C ASP A 71 20.58 5.68 -11.62
N HIS A 72 19.55 6.52 -11.54
CA HIS A 72 19.70 7.92 -11.17
C HIS A 72 20.09 8.05 -9.70
N LYS A 73 21.00 8.99 -9.39
CA LYS A 73 21.44 9.21 -8.00
C LYS A 73 20.45 10.02 -7.19
N MET A 74 19.91 11.06 -7.80
CA MET A 74 19.10 12.05 -7.12
C MET A 74 17.89 12.41 -7.96
N ILE A 75 16.82 12.80 -7.29
CA ILE A 75 15.61 13.35 -7.89
C ILE A 75 15.20 14.60 -7.14
N THR A 76 14.76 15.61 -7.87
CA THR A 76 14.14 16.81 -7.32
C THR A 76 12.75 17.00 -7.90
N PHE A 77 11.85 17.57 -7.11
CA PHE A 77 10.50 17.91 -7.52
C PHE A 77 9.94 19.00 -6.61
N ASP A 78 9.01 19.79 -7.13
CA ASP A 78 8.22 20.72 -6.34
C ASP A 78 6.96 20.02 -5.85
N ALA A 79 6.61 20.24 -4.58
CA ALA A 79 5.47 19.64 -3.91
C ALA A 79 4.63 20.72 -3.24
N VAL A 80 3.36 20.82 -3.65
CA VAL A 80 2.36 21.68 -3.02
C VAL A 80 1.28 20.79 -2.43
N ILE A 81 1.13 20.80 -1.11
CA ILE A 81 0.26 19.90 -0.37
C ILE A 81 -0.78 20.70 0.40
N ASN A 82 -2.04 20.37 0.16
CA ASN A 82 -3.19 21.05 0.73
C ASN A 82 -4.04 20.07 1.53
N PHE A 83 -4.41 20.45 2.74
CA PHE A 83 -5.40 19.74 3.55
C PHE A 83 -6.43 20.74 4.06
N ASN A 84 -7.71 20.39 3.98
CA ASN A 84 -8.83 21.23 4.44
C ASN A 84 -8.75 22.69 3.93
N GLY A 85 -8.38 22.88 2.65
CA GLY A 85 -8.25 24.18 2.01
C GLY A 85 -7.03 25.02 2.44
N LYS A 86 -6.10 24.44 3.22
CA LYS A 86 -4.87 25.10 3.65
C LYS A 86 -3.65 24.38 3.07
N THR A 87 -2.74 25.15 2.48
CA THR A 87 -1.41 24.67 2.11
C THR A 87 -0.60 24.37 3.37
N ILE A 88 -0.25 23.10 3.57
CA ILE A 88 0.56 22.62 4.69
C ILE A 88 2.03 22.45 4.30
N LEU A 89 2.32 22.34 3.01
CA LEU A 89 3.67 22.33 2.44
C LEU A 89 3.64 22.98 1.06
N ASP A 90 4.58 23.88 0.80
CA ASP A 90 4.96 24.40 -0.51
C ASP A 90 6.48 24.43 -0.52
N ALA A 91 7.09 23.44 -1.18
CA ALA A 91 8.52 23.19 -1.07
C ALA A 91 9.09 22.49 -2.30
N LYS A 92 10.38 22.74 -2.55
CA LYS A 92 11.21 21.90 -3.40
C LYS A 92 11.79 20.77 -2.57
N ILE A 93 11.54 19.53 -2.95
CA ILE A 93 12.11 18.35 -2.33
C ILE A 93 13.23 17.83 -3.23
N THR A 94 14.35 17.46 -2.64
CA THR A 94 15.44 16.76 -3.31
C THR A 94 15.86 15.57 -2.46
N MET A 95 15.95 14.39 -3.06
CA MET A 95 16.32 13.17 -2.34
C MET A 95 17.22 12.29 -3.19
N LEU A 96 18.11 11.53 -2.55
CA LEU A 96 18.70 10.37 -3.20
C LEU A 96 17.60 9.36 -3.52
N THR A 97 17.70 8.65 -4.65
CA THR A 97 16.66 7.70 -5.10
C THR A 97 16.51 6.51 -4.16
N ASN A 98 17.57 6.17 -3.40
CA ASN A 98 17.51 5.21 -2.28
C ASN A 98 16.97 5.80 -0.96
N SER A 99 16.55 7.08 -0.96
CA SER A 99 16.03 7.83 0.19
C SER A 99 17.00 8.04 1.36
N SER A 100 18.29 7.75 1.22
CA SER A 100 19.23 7.85 2.35
C SER A 100 19.59 9.28 2.73
N LYS A 101 19.34 10.26 1.85
CA LYS A 101 19.47 11.69 2.13
C LYS A 101 18.34 12.46 1.49
N ILE A 102 17.82 13.44 2.21
CA ILE A 102 16.64 14.24 1.81
C ILE A 102 16.90 15.70 2.17
N ARG A 103 16.47 16.60 1.31
CA ARG A 103 16.45 18.03 1.53
C ARG A 103 15.10 18.60 1.10
N ILE A 104 14.52 19.45 1.94
CA ILE A 104 13.26 20.13 1.69
C ILE A 104 13.52 21.62 1.86
N ASP A 105 13.49 22.37 0.75
CA ASP A 105 13.57 23.83 0.74
C ASP A 105 12.13 24.39 0.68
N LYS A 106 11.63 24.87 1.82
CA LYS A 106 10.28 25.42 1.95
C LYS A 106 10.22 26.86 1.44
N LYS A 107 9.06 27.26 0.91
CA LYS A 107 8.84 28.60 0.36
C LYS A 107 8.96 29.73 1.38
N ASP A 108 8.76 29.45 2.66
CA ASP A 108 8.98 30.42 3.74
C ASP A 108 10.47 30.66 4.06
N GLY A 109 11.38 29.98 3.33
CA GLY A 109 12.83 30.09 3.45
C GLY A 109 13.47 29.06 4.39
N THR A 110 12.66 28.35 5.19
CA THR A 110 13.14 27.28 6.07
C THR A 110 13.55 26.06 5.27
N LYS A 111 14.51 25.30 5.82
CA LYS A 111 15.06 24.11 5.18
C LYS A 111 15.13 22.97 6.16
N LEU A 112 14.79 21.78 5.68
CA LEU A 112 15.01 20.53 6.38
C LEU A 112 16.06 19.72 5.61
N ILE A 113 17.06 19.21 6.31
CA ILE A 113 18.11 18.37 5.70
C ILE A 113 18.28 17.11 6.53
N TYR A 114 18.15 15.95 5.91
CA TYR A 114 18.53 14.66 6.44
C TYR A 114 19.76 14.18 5.68
N ASN A 115 20.88 14.04 6.39
CA ASN A 115 22.17 13.68 5.79
C ASN A 115 22.48 12.17 5.84
N GLY A 116 21.51 11.35 6.28
CA GLY A 116 21.69 9.92 6.53
C GLY A 116 21.88 9.57 8.01
N ASP A 117 22.05 10.57 8.87
CA ASP A 117 22.24 10.41 10.31
C ASP A 117 21.26 11.30 11.09
N LYS A 118 21.36 12.62 10.91
CA LYS A 118 20.55 13.61 11.63
C LYS A 118 19.62 14.40 10.74
N VAL A 119 18.54 14.89 11.34
CA VAL A 119 17.62 15.86 10.74
C VAL A 119 17.95 17.26 11.25
N MET A 120 18.18 18.19 10.33
CA MET A 120 18.60 19.55 10.62
C MET A 120 17.57 20.53 10.09
N LEU A 121 17.08 21.43 10.96
CA LEU A 121 16.19 22.53 10.61
C LEU A 121 16.98 23.84 10.56
N CYS A 122 16.88 24.54 9.44
CA CYS A 122 17.63 25.76 9.15
C CYS A 122 16.68 26.91 8.77
N PRO A 123 16.95 28.16 9.21
CA PRO A 123 17.98 28.55 10.18
C PRO A 123 17.69 28.02 11.59
N LYS A 124 18.65 28.08 12.53
CA LYS A 124 18.49 27.57 13.90
C LYS A 124 17.26 28.11 14.64
N GLU A 125 16.92 29.37 14.39
CA GLU A 125 15.78 30.06 14.98
C GLU A 125 14.43 29.69 14.35
N ALA A 126 14.42 28.96 13.23
CA ALA A 126 13.18 28.54 12.57
C ALA A 126 12.32 27.69 13.50
N SER A 127 11.02 27.94 13.54
CA SER A 127 10.07 27.15 14.34
C SER A 127 9.14 26.39 13.43
N ASP A 128 9.36 25.07 13.34
CA ASP A 128 8.55 24.19 12.50
C ASP A 128 8.16 22.93 13.29
N LYS A 129 6.91 22.91 13.76
CA LYS A 129 6.35 21.79 14.52
C LYS A 129 6.15 20.53 13.66
N ARG A 130 6.17 20.68 12.34
CA ARG A 130 6.00 19.59 11.37
C ARG A 130 7.34 19.10 10.83
N ALA A 131 8.47 19.69 11.23
CA ALA A 131 9.80 19.39 10.68
C ALA A 131 10.10 17.88 10.58
N ARG A 132 9.88 17.14 11.67
CA ARG A 132 10.11 15.68 11.69
C ARG A 132 9.14 14.92 10.78
N PHE A 133 7.85 15.27 10.80
CA PHE A 133 6.84 14.66 9.94
C PHE A 133 7.12 14.94 8.46
N ASP A 134 7.30 16.21 8.11
CA ASP A 134 7.51 16.64 6.73
C ASP A 134 8.79 16.06 6.14
N MET A 135 9.84 15.87 6.95
CA MET A 135 11.11 15.30 6.51
C MET A 135 10.93 13.94 5.81
N PHE A 136 10.14 13.04 6.40
CA PHE A 136 10.09 11.66 5.91
C PHE A 136 8.80 11.33 5.16
N THR A 137 7.65 11.90 5.56
CA THR A 137 6.35 11.49 5.02
C THR A 137 6.22 11.74 3.51
N TRP A 138 6.57 12.93 3.04
CA TRP A 138 6.31 13.31 1.65
C TRP A 138 7.23 12.63 0.64
N SER A 139 8.52 12.54 0.97
CA SER A 139 9.47 11.73 0.20
C SER A 139 9.11 10.25 0.23
N TYR A 140 8.58 9.74 1.35
CA TYR A 140 8.16 8.35 1.45
C TYR A 140 6.95 8.06 0.57
N PHE A 141 5.91 8.91 0.58
CA PHE A 141 4.78 8.77 -0.35
C PHE A 141 5.21 8.86 -1.81
N PHE A 142 6.11 9.78 -2.15
CA PHE A 142 6.68 9.85 -3.49
C PHE A 142 7.38 8.53 -3.89
N ALA A 143 8.19 7.98 -2.98
CA ALA A 143 9.03 6.82 -3.26
C ALA A 143 8.37 5.47 -2.93
N LEU A 144 7.13 5.44 -2.41
CA LEU A 144 6.47 4.24 -1.91
C LEU A 144 6.54 3.05 -2.89
N PRO A 145 6.26 3.21 -4.20
CA PRO A 145 6.31 2.08 -5.15
C PRO A 145 7.69 1.42 -5.25
N TYR A 146 8.76 2.15 -4.91
CA TYR A 146 10.15 1.69 -4.99
C TYR A 146 10.65 1.06 -3.68
N LYS A 147 9.95 1.31 -2.56
CA LYS A 147 10.42 0.96 -1.20
C LYS A 147 9.77 -0.30 -0.61
N LEU A 148 8.88 -0.96 -1.35
CA LEU A 148 8.13 -2.13 -0.89
C LEU A 148 9.00 -3.36 -0.57
N SER A 149 10.25 -3.36 -1.00
CA SER A 149 11.23 -4.43 -0.78
C SER A 149 12.48 -3.93 -0.04
N ASP A 150 12.42 -2.75 0.60
CA ASP A 150 13.57 -2.20 1.33
C ASP A 150 13.94 -3.14 2.50
N PRO A 151 15.22 -3.20 2.92
CA PRO A 151 15.62 -3.96 4.10
C PRO A 151 14.79 -3.58 5.33
N GLY A 152 14.32 -4.60 6.07
CA GLY A 152 13.45 -4.41 7.23
C GLY A 152 11.96 -4.27 6.89
N THR A 153 11.57 -4.39 5.62
CA THR A 153 10.15 -4.49 5.22
C THR A 153 9.67 -5.93 5.17
N ALA A 154 8.41 -6.14 5.54
CA ALA A 154 7.70 -7.40 5.34
C ALA A 154 6.41 -7.13 4.57
N LEU A 155 6.26 -7.78 3.42
CA LEU A 155 5.07 -7.69 2.58
C LEU A 155 4.26 -8.99 2.70
N GLU A 156 2.96 -8.85 2.96
CA GLU A 156 2.01 -9.97 3.03
C GLU A 156 0.87 -9.72 2.03
N VAL A 157 0.72 -10.59 1.02
CA VAL A 157 -0.38 -10.46 0.05
C VAL A 157 -1.71 -10.70 0.76
N LYS A 158 -2.68 -9.84 0.46
CA LYS A 158 -4.03 -9.85 1.05
C LYS A 158 -5.07 -10.13 -0.02
N GLN A 159 -6.32 -10.27 0.41
CA GLN A 159 -7.45 -10.38 -0.52
C GLN A 159 -7.57 -9.10 -1.34
N ASP A 160 -7.99 -9.25 -2.60
CA ASP A 160 -8.29 -8.11 -3.46
C ASP A 160 -9.36 -7.22 -2.83
N ARG A 161 -9.27 -5.91 -3.09
CA ARG A 161 -10.20 -4.92 -2.55
C ARG A 161 -10.75 -4.05 -3.66
N SER A 162 -12.02 -3.68 -3.50
CA SER A 162 -12.64 -2.71 -4.40
C SER A 162 -12.28 -1.28 -4.01
N LEU A 163 -11.99 -0.46 -5.00
CA LEU A 163 -11.83 0.99 -4.88
C LEU A 163 -12.52 1.65 -6.09
N ASP A 164 -13.49 2.52 -5.85
CA ASP A 164 -14.31 3.18 -6.89
C ASP A 164 -14.97 2.23 -7.90
N GLY A 165 -15.31 1.01 -7.47
CA GLY A 165 -15.96 0.00 -8.34
C GLY A 165 -15.00 -0.82 -9.18
N GLU A 166 -13.70 -0.57 -9.10
CA GLU A 166 -12.64 -1.40 -9.69
C GLU A 166 -12.04 -2.31 -8.62
N ASN A 167 -11.52 -3.48 -9.03
CA ASN A 167 -10.90 -4.43 -8.12
C ASN A 167 -9.38 -4.34 -8.21
N TYR A 168 -8.71 -4.26 -7.06
CA TYR A 168 -7.27 -4.09 -6.94
C TYR A 168 -6.65 -5.25 -6.19
N ALA A 169 -5.49 -5.72 -6.65
CA ALA A 169 -4.68 -6.64 -5.89
C ALA A 169 -4.06 -5.88 -4.71
N THR A 170 -4.07 -6.47 -3.51
CA THR A 170 -3.58 -5.77 -2.31
C THR A 170 -2.54 -6.54 -1.53
N ALA A 171 -1.66 -5.81 -0.85
CA ALA A 171 -0.71 -6.38 0.08
C ALA A 171 -0.49 -5.44 1.26
N LYS A 172 -0.26 -6.00 2.44
CA LYS A 172 0.10 -5.25 3.64
C LYS A 172 1.61 -5.17 3.76
N LEU A 173 2.12 -3.96 3.93
CA LEU A 173 3.53 -3.67 4.25
C LEU A 173 3.64 -3.32 5.74
N THR A 174 4.56 -3.96 6.43
CA THR A 174 4.96 -3.68 7.82
C THR A 174 6.47 -3.60 7.92
N PHE A 175 6.98 -3.13 9.07
CA PHE A 175 8.40 -2.91 9.27
C PHE A 175 8.93 -3.63 10.51
N ASP A 176 10.16 -4.13 10.42
CA ASP A 176 10.89 -4.67 11.55
C ASP A 176 11.25 -3.54 12.52
N LYS A 177 11.34 -3.86 13.81
CA LYS A 177 11.76 -2.90 14.83
C LYS A 177 13.13 -2.29 14.48
N GLY A 178 13.20 -0.95 14.50
CA GLY A 178 14.40 -0.19 14.16
C GLY A 178 14.53 0.16 12.67
N THR A 179 13.54 -0.19 11.84
CA THR A 179 13.47 0.21 10.45
C THR A 179 12.88 1.62 10.33
N GLY A 180 13.74 2.59 10.02
CA GLY A 180 13.34 4.00 9.90
C GLY A 180 12.90 4.63 11.22
N ASP A 181 12.32 5.82 11.13
CA ASP A 181 11.92 6.66 12.29
C ASP A 181 10.53 6.27 12.87
N ALA A 182 9.74 5.49 12.12
CA ALA A 182 8.38 5.07 12.49
C ALA A 182 8.09 3.60 12.07
N PRO A 183 8.78 2.61 12.66
CA PRO A 183 8.57 1.19 12.31
C PRO A 183 7.19 0.65 12.69
N ASP A 184 6.43 1.38 13.51
CA ASP A 184 5.07 1.02 13.94
C ASP A 184 4.00 1.40 12.88
N ASP A 185 4.38 2.09 11.80
CA ASP A 185 3.49 2.37 10.67
C ASP A 185 3.18 1.09 9.88
N TRP A 186 2.07 1.10 9.14
CA TRP A 186 1.77 0.08 8.14
C TRP A 186 1.11 0.69 6.93
N TYR A 187 1.20 -0.04 5.81
CA TYR A 187 0.53 0.30 4.55
C TYR A 187 -0.27 -0.88 4.03
N ILE A 188 -1.40 -0.63 3.37
CA ILE A 188 -2.08 -1.59 2.49
C ILE A 188 -2.02 -1.00 1.10
N VAL A 189 -1.16 -1.55 0.24
CA VAL A 189 -1.00 -1.08 -1.14
C VAL A 189 -2.08 -1.66 -2.04
N TYR A 190 -2.59 -0.86 -2.97
CA TYR A 190 -3.58 -1.21 -3.98
C TYR A 190 -2.91 -1.12 -5.33
N VAL A 191 -2.84 -2.24 -6.03
CA VAL A 191 -2.10 -2.39 -7.29
C VAL A 191 -3.09 -2.71 -8.38
N ASN A 192 -3.06 -1.92 -9.46
CA ASN A 192 -3.92 -2.16 -10.60
C ASN A 192 -3.52 -3.50 -11.25
N PRO A 193 -4.44 -4.48 -11.38
CA PRO A 193 -4.10 -5.83 -11.82
C PRO A 193 -3.73 -5.91 -13.31
N GLU A 194 -4.08 -4.90 -14.11
CA GLU A 194 -3.80 -4.89 -15.56
C GLU A 194 -2.36 -4.43 -15.86
N ASN A 195 -1.85 -3.45 -15.10
CA ASN A 195 -0.56 -2.82 -15.38
C ASN A 195 0.44 -2.87 -14.21
N ASN A 196 0.05 -3.42 -13.06
CA ASN A 196 0.84 -3.53 -11.83
C ASN A 196 1.32 -2.21 -11.22
N VAL A 197 0.69 -1.08 -11.58
CA VAL A 197 0.99 0.23 -11.00
C VAL A 197 0.27 0.39 -9.66
N VAL A 198 1.03 0.71 -8.61
CA VAL A 198 0.50 1.21 -7.32
C VAL A 198 -0.44 2.40 -7.56
N THR A 199 -1.73 2.20 -7.27
CA THR A 199 -2.79 3.19 -7.51
C THR A 199 -3.20 3.87 -6.21
N ALA A 200 -3.13 3.17 -5.08
CA ALA A 200 -3.40 3.75 -3.77
C ALA A 200 -2.63 3.03 -2.67
N ALA A 201 -2.57 3.64 -1.49
CA ALA A 201 -2.18 2.96 -0.27
C ALA A 201 -3.04 3.46 0.89
N ALA A 202 -3.65 2.54 1.63
CA ALA A 202 -4.14 2.87 2.97
C ALA A 202 -2.96 2.84 3.94
N TYR A 203 -2.97 3.70 4.97
CA TYR A 203 -1.87 3.81 5.90
C TYR A 203 -2.31 4.36 7.25
N ILE A 204 -1.49 4.10 8.27
CA ILE A 204 -1.51 4.88 9.51
C ILE A 204 -0.19 5.64 9.62
N VAL A 205 -0.24 6.74 10.37
CA VAL A 205 0.98 7.45 10.79
C VAL A 205 1.04 7.43 12.31
N THR A 206 2.05 6.77 12.85
CA THR A 206 2.27 6.65 14.30
C THR A 206 3.07 7.83 14.87
N TYR A 207 3.58 8.72 14.01
CA TYR A 207 4.19 9.98 14.45
C TYR A 207 3.20 10.81 15.28
N GLY A 208 3.64 11.22 16.48
CA GLY A 208 2.84 12.01 17.41
C GLY A 208 1.89 11.20 18.30
N SER A 209 1.77 9.89 18.09
CA SER A 209 0.93 8.99 18.90
C SER A 209 1.57 8.60 20.25
N GLY A 210 2.85 8.92 20.44
CA GLY A 210 3.60 8.54 21.64
C GLY A 210 3.74 7.03 21.72
N ASP A 211 3.56 6.47 22.93
CA ASP A 211 3.54 5.02 23.16
C ASP A 211 2.16 4.37 22.88
N ASP A 212 1.15 5.18 22.55
CA ASP A 212 -0.23 4.73 22.33
C ASP A 212 -0.58 4.73 20.85
N ILE A 213 -0.18 3.63 20.18
CA ILE A 213 -0.40 3.42 18.74
C ILE A 213 -1.91 3.29 18.40
N SER A 214 -2.77 3.00 19.39
CA SER A 214 -4.21 2.80 19.16
C SER A 214 -4.90 4.02 18.55
N LYS A 215 -4.38 5.23 18.81
CA LYS A 215 -4.86 6.46 18.19
C LYS A 215 -4.60 6.49 16.70
N ALA A 216 -3.40 6.11 16.26
CA ALA A 216 -3.07 6.01 14.85
C ALA A 216 -3.91 4.92 14.16
N GLU A 217 -4.11 3.78 14.82
CA GLU A 217 -4.95 2.70 14.31
C GLU A 217 -6.44 3.07 14.20
N SER A 218 -6.91 4.02 15.03
CA SER A 218 -8.28 4.52 14.99
C SER A 218 -8.54 5.55 13.88
N ASP A 219 -7.49 6.06 13.23
CA ASP A 219 -7.58 7.11 12.21
C ASP A 219 -6.73 6.79 10.96
N PRO A 220 -7.00 5.65 10.28
CA PRO A 220 -6.31 5.31 9.06
C PRO A 220 -6.76 6.17 7.89
N HIS A 221 -5.81 6.41 7.00
CA HIS A 221 -5.93 7.30 5.86
C HIS A 221 -5.63 6.54 4.57
N MET A 222 -5.91 7.16 3.43
CA MET A 222 -5.54 6.64 2.12
C MET A 222 -4.96 7.75 1.25
N ILE A 223 -3.87 7.43 0.57
CA ILE A 223 -3.34 8.20 -0.55
C ILE A 223 -3.74 7.50 -1.85
N VAL A 224 -4.24 8.28 -2.81
CA VAL A 224 -4.56 7.82 -4.18
C VAL A 224 -3.64 8.55 -5.13
N TYR A 225 -2.85 7.79 -5.89
CA TYR A 225 -1.91 8.29 -6.90
C TYR A 225 -2.64 8.49 -8.23
N LYS A 226 -2.51 9.69 -8.79
CA LYS A 226 -3.15 10.11 -10.04
C LYS A 226 -2.12 10.68 -11.01
N ASP A 227 -2.54 10.81 -12.26
CA ASP A 227 -1.80 11.50 -13.32
C ASP A 227 -0.35 11.02 -13.42
N TYR A 228 -0.18 9.72 -13.65
CA TYR A 228 1.15 9.17 -13.92
C TYR A 228 1.71 9.72 -15.23
N ALA A 229 2.83 10.45 -15.14
CA ALA A 229 3.61 10.94 -16.26
C ALA A 229 4.89 10.12 -16.40
N LEU A 230 5.39 10.00 -17.64
CA LEU A 230 6.70 9.41 -17.90
C LEU A 230 7.76 10.50 -17.85
N ILE A 231 8.67 10.42 -16.88
CA ILE A 231 9.87 11.27 -16.75
C ILE A 231 11.06 10.33 -16.88
N ASP A 232 11.90 10.54 -17.91
CA ASP A 232 12.97 9.61 -18.29
C ASP A 232 12.50 8.14 -18.44
N ASN A 233 11.28 7.95 -18.98
CA ASN A 233 10.58 6.67 -19.12
C ASN A 233 10.21 5.97 -17.80
N ILE A 234 10.32 6.65 -16.67
CA ILE A 234 9.91 6.16 -15.35
C ILE A 234 8.53 6.76 -15.02
N PRO A 235 7.52 5.94 -14.66
CA PRO A 235 6.21 6.45 -14.29
C PRO A 235 6.25 7.12 -12.91
N ILE A 236 5.86 8.39 -12.85
CA ILE A 236 5.77 9.19 -11.63
C ILE A 236 4.39 9.81 -11.54
N SER A 237 3.71 9.63 -10.40
CA SER A 237 2.42 10.26 -10.14
C SER A 237 2.61 11.75 -9.85
N THR A 238 1.93 12.61 -10.62
CA THR A 238 2.03 14.08 -10.47
C THR A 238 0.91 14.70 -9.64
N GLN A 239 -0.09 13.91 -9.24
CA GLN A 239 -1.15 14.35 -8.35
C GLN A 239 -1.49 13.25 -7.34
N TRP A 240 -1.67 13.64 -6.08
CA TRP A 240 -2.15 12.73 -5.03
C TRP A 240 -3.43 13.28 -4.43
N ASP A 241 -4.38 12.40 -4.10
CA ASP A 241 -5.53 12.75 -3.26
C ASP A 241 -5.45 11.97 -1.95
N PHE A 242 -5.80 12.65 -0.85
CA PHE A 242 -5.83 12.08 0.49
C PHE A 242 -7.25 11.93 0.99
N TYR A 243 -7.56 10.78 1.59
CA TYR A 243 -8.87 10.44 2.11
C TYR A 243 -8.79 9.82 3.50
N SER A 244 -9.87 9.93 4.28
CA SER A 244 -10.12 8.99 5.39
C SER A 244 -10.37 7.60 4.83
N TRP A 245 -9.98 6.57 5.56
CA TRP A 245 -10.11 5.18 5.12
C TRP A 245 -10.75 4.30 6.20
N THR A 246 -11.53 3.30 5.78
CA THR A 246 -11.97 2.23 6.67
C THR A 246 -11.85 0.89 5.96
N ASP A 247 -11.62 -0.19 6.73
CA ASP A 247 -11.40 -1.52 6.17
C ASP A 247 -12.59 -2.03 5.33
N ASP A 248 -13.81 -1.68 5.74
CA ASP A 248 -15.07 -2.09 5.12
C ASP A 248 -15.46 -1.28 3.87
N LYS A 249 -15.08 0.01 3.80
CA LYS A 249 -15.53 0.92 2.73
C LYS A 249 -14.42 1.37 1.78
N GLY A 250 -13.15 1.15 2.13
CA GLY A 250 -12.05 1.77 1.42
C GLY A 250 -11.99 3.26 1.73
N LYS A 251 -11.82 4.11 0.70
CA LYS A 251 -11.79 5.56 0.90
C LYS A 251 -13.17 6.15 1.20
N THR A 252 -13.20 7.20 2.00
CA THR A 252 -14.44 7.87 2.43
C THR A 252 -14.38 9.38 2.15
N GLU A 253 -14.09 10.20 3.16
CA GLU A 253 -14.03 11.66 3.03
C GLU A 253 -12.71 12.11 2.39
N LYS A 254 -12.75 13.07 1.45
CA LYS A 254 -11.53 13.69 0.90
C LYS A 254 -11.01 14.71 1.92
N LEU A 255 -9.74 14.57 2.28
CA LEU A 255 -9.07 15.41 3.30
C LEU A 255 -8.12 16.42 2.68
N GLY A 256 -7.52 16.05 1.55
CA GLY A 256 -6.47 16.84 0.94
C GLY A 256 -6.06 16.37 -0.43
N GLU A 257 -5.08 17.06 -0.98
CA GLU A 257 -4.45 16.77 -2.26
C GLU A 257 -3.02 17.29 -2.29
N ALA A 258 -2.20 16.70 -3.15
CA ALA A 258 -0.86 17.18 -3.46
C ALA A 258 -0.68 17.30 -4.97
N MET A 259 0.03 18.34 -5.39
CA MET A 259 0.52 18.51 -6.75
C MET A 259 2.04 18.36 -6.74
N ILE A 260 2.54 17.52 -7.63
CA ILE A 260 3.97 17.29 -7.84
C ILE A 260 4.33 17.81 -9.23
N SER A 261 5.30 18.73 -9.29
CA SER A 261 5.75 19.34 -10.55
C SER A 261 7.27 19.39 -10.63
N ASP A 262 7.78 19.80 -11.79
CA ASP A 262 9.20 20.08 -12.00
C ASP A 262 10.12 18.92 -11.59
N VAL A 263 9.66 17.70 -11.88
CA VAL A 263 10.37 16.46 -11.55
C VAL A 263 11.58 16.32 -12.48
N VAL A 264 12.78 16.26 -11.89
CA VAL A 264 14.05 16.17 -12.62
C VAL A 264 14.99 15.19 -11.92
N PHE A 265 15.56 14.27 -12.69
CA PHE A 265 16.66 13.43 -12.23
C PHE A 265 18.00 14.16 -12.36
N LEU A 266 18.86 13.98 -11.37
CA LEU A 266 20.13 14.67 -11.25
C LEU A 266 21.24 13.68 -10.85
N GLU A 267 22.48 14.02 -11.22
CA GLU A 267 23.67 13.42 -10.64
C GLU A 267 23.83 13.84 -9.17
N GLU A 268 24.58 13.07 -8.40
CA GLU A 268 24.81 13.38 -6.98
C GLU A 268 25.60 14.70 -6.83
N ASN A 269 25.14 15.55 -5.91
CA ASN A 269 25.86 16.72 -5.46
C ASN A 269 26.16 16.58 -3.96
N ALA A 270 27.41 16.27 -3.63
CA ALA A 270 27.84 15.98 -2.26
C ALA A 270 27.50 17.10 -1.26
N THR A 271 27.56 18.37 -1.69
CA THR A 271 27.38 19.51 -0.80
C THR A 271 25.91 19.81 -0.49
N LEU A 272 24.96 19.18 -1.19
CA LEU A 272 23.54 19.50 -1.05
C LEU A 272 22.98 19.10 0.33
N PHE A 273 23.52 18.02 0.91
CA PHE A 273 23.08 17.40 2.15
C PHE A 273 24.09 17.58 3.30
N GLU A 274 25.13 18.40 3.09
CA GLU A 274 26.10 18.71 4.14
C GLU A 274 25.46 19.47 5.29
N GLU A 275 26.11 19.39 6.45
CA GLU A 275 25.69 20.11 7.64
C GLU A 275 25.89 21.62 7.42
N PRO A 276 24.82 22.43 7.52
CA PRO A 276 24.95 23.87 7.38
C PRO A 276 25.51 24.49 8.67
N ASP A 277 25.96 25.75 8.59
CA ASP A 277 26.51 26.44 9.77
C ASP A 277 25.41 26.87 10.77
N ASP A 278 24.21 27.18 10.29
CA ASP A 278 23.10 27.73 11.08
C ASP A 278 21.90 26.77 11.10
N TYR A 279 21.91 25.82 12.04
CA TYR A 279 20.81 24.88 12.22
C TYR A 279 20.56 24.52 13.69
N LYS A 280 19.41 23.89 13.91
CA LYS A 280 19.16 23.03 15.07
C LYS A 280 18.79 21.63 14.63
N GLU A 281 19.17 20.66 15.44
CA GLU A 281 18.83 19.27 15.21
C GLU A 281 17.38 18.99 15.64
N ILE A 282 16.71 18.13 14.89
CA ILE A 282 15.39 17.60 15.19
C ILE A 282 15.56 16.17 15.71
N THR A 283 15.05 15.91 16.91
CA THR A 283 15.15 14.60 17.55
C THR A 283 14.30 13.54 16.85
N LEU A 284 14.95 12.45 16.42
CA LEU A 284 14.33 11.23 15.90
C LEU A 284 13.93 10.28 17.04
N LYS A 285 13.13 9.25 16.74
CA LYS A 285 12.74 8.21 17.72
C LYS A 285 13.72 7.02 17.74
#